data_AF-A0A257QIX6-F1
#
_entry.id   AF-A0A257QIX6-F1
#
_cell.length_a   1.000
_cell.length_b   1.000
_cell.length_c   1.000
_cell.angle_alpha   90.00
_cell.angle_beta   90.00
_cell.angle_gamma   90.00
#
_symmetry.space_group_name_H-M   'P 1'
#
loop_
_entity.id
_entity.type
_entity.pdbx_description
1 polymer ?
#
loop_
_entity_poly.entity_id
_entity_poly.type
_entity_poly.pdbx_seq_one_letter_code
_entity_poly.pdbx_strand_id
1 'polypeptide(L)'
;TSNLAQNFLSLTTGTNAPRSVAQSPQGLYFANVAGPYFIDPFGMVRPLTRSIQDADPDVQAPWVAATVPSRIAAAYAGSIYRICIPTVVAGQSVTNDYWFDEHRRRWTGPHSVPYDCASQNGNDFILTGQANPALLIASQSAQNAVTVYTDLGVAQAPRLLSSTFPKTGHMTQKQVVESTQELSASGGNITYTVESEDEQGQTLGSVNVAVVPAGTLWTASPAASPLWGGGAKYGSTQNIPHVYSLPWTAPMVFKKMAINISASASAQLQIGTHYSRYQDTGYMNLTGANTP
;
A
#
# COMPACT_ATOMS: atom_id res chain seq x y z
N THR A 1 30.50 -14.98 -37.52
CA THR A 1 30.42 -14.79 -36.05
C THR A 1 31.32 -13.65 -35.57
N SER A 2 31.57 -12.61 -36.38
CA SER A 2 32.74 -11.73 -36.24
C SER A 2 32.50 -10.33 -35.66
N ASN A 3 31.33 -10.02 -35.08
CA ASN A 3 31.05 -8.69 -34.51
C ASN A 3 30.50 -8.77 -33.06
N LEU A 4 31.05 -9.64 -32.22
CA LEU A 4 30.78 -9.60 -30.78
C LEU A 4 31.82 -8.68 -30.12
N ALA A 5 31.39 -7.51 -29.65
CA ALA A 5 32.23 -6.62 -28.85
C ALA A 5 32.19 -7.09 -27.38
N GLN A 6 33.35 -7.40 -26.82
CA GLN A 6 33.49 -7.76 -25.41
C GLN A 6 33.78 -6.51 -24.60
N ASN A 7 32.86 -6.13 -23.72
CA ASN A 7 33.10 -5.08 -22.73
C ASN A 7 33.82 -5.69 -21.52
N PHE A 8 34.89 -5.02 -21.08
CA PHE A 8 35.60 -5.43 -19.87
C PHE A 8 34.75 -5.12 -18.64
N LEU A 9 34.41 -6.15 -17.86
CA LEU A 9 33.79 -5.99 -16.56
C LEU A 9 34.87 -5.98 -15.49
N SER A 10 35.00 -4.88 -14.77
CA SER A 10 35.88 -4.83 -13.59
C SER A 10 35.36 -5.80 -12.52
N LEU A 11 36.19 -6.79 -12.16
CA LEU A 11 35.88 -7.86 -11.19
C LEU A 11 35.83 -7.39 -9.72
N THR A 12 35.71 -6.10 -9.46
CA THR A 12 35.73 -5.54 -8.11
C THR A 12 34.47 -5.83 -7.30
N THR A 13 33.38 -6.28 -7.96
CA THR A 13 32.08 -6.49 -7.31
C THR A 13 31.39 -7.73 -7.86
N GLY A 14 31.16 -8.72 -7.01
CA GLY A 14 30.43 -9.96 -7.33
C GLY A 14 29.05 -10.01 -6.68
N THR A 15 28.37 -11.16 -6.83
CA THR A 15 27.10 -11.44 -6.15
C THR A 15 27.18 -12.73 -5.34
N ASN A 16 26.76 -12.66 -4.08
CA ASN A 16 26.52 -13.84 -3.23
C ASN A 16 25.04 -14.28 -3.27
N ALA A 17 24.24 -13.60 -4.09
CA ALA A 17 22.80 -13.74 -4.23
C ALA A 17 22.46 -14.05 -5.70
N PRO A 18 22.80 -15.24 -6.22
CA PRO A 18 22.67 -15.54 -7.65
C PRO A 18 21.22 -15.42 -8.16
N ARG A 19 20.22 -15.63 -7.30
CA ARG A 19 18.80 -15.48 -7.64
C ARG A 19 18.31 -14.03 -7.65
N SER A 20 19.16 -13.08 -7.29
CA SER A 20 18.87 -11.64 -7.40
C SER A 20 19.20 -11.07 -8.78
N VAL A 21 19.83 -11.86 -9.65
CA VAL A 21 20.21 -11.40 -10.98
C VAL A 21 18.97 -11.23 -11.85
N ALA A 22 18.71 -10.01 -12.33
CA ALA A 22 17.56 -9.70 -13.18
C ALA A 22 17.96 -8.81 -14.37
N GLN A 23 17.44 -9.13 -15.55
CA GLN A 23 17.65 -8.34 -16.75
C GLN A 23 16.65 -7.19 -16.83
N SER A 24 17.12 -6.02 -17.27
CA SER A 24 16.33 -4.82 -17.52
C SER A 24 16.78 -4.14 -18.82
N PRO A 25 16.04 -3.12 -19.31
CA PRO A 25 16.50 -2.27 -20.39
C PRO A 25 17.78 -1.49 -20.09
N GLN A 26 18.03 -1.12 -18.83
CA GLN A 26 19.26 -0.41 -18.41
C GLN A 26 20.43 -1.35 -18.11
N GLY A 27 20.25 -2.67 -18.21
CA GLY A 27 21.31 -3.65 -18.01
C GLY A 27 20.93 -4.74 -17.02
N LEU A 28 21.92 -5.27 -16.29
CA LEU A 28 21.75 -6.44 -15.42
C LEU A 28 21.85 -6.04 -13.95
N TYR A 29 20.73 -6.13 -13.23
CA TYR A 29 20.64 -5.86 -11.80
C TYR A 29 21.06 -7.09 -11.00
N PHE A 30 21.66 -6.87 -9.83
CA PHE A 30 22.04 -7.92 -8.89
C PHE A 30 22.25 -7.36 -7.48
N ALA A 31 22.21 -8.22 -6.46
CA ALA A 31 22.51 -7.86 -5.08
C ALA A 31 23.86 -8.40 -4.61
N ASN A 32 24.52 -7.62 -3.76
CA ASN A 32 25.74 -7.96 -3.04
C ASN A 32 25.53 -7.64 -1.54
N VAL A 33 26.42 -8.13 -0.68
CA VAL A 33 26.45 -7.86 0.77
C VAL A 33 26.55 -6.36 1.06
N ALA A 34 27.26 -5.61 0.21
CA ALA A 34 27.37 -4.16 0.33
C ALA A 34 26.11 -3.40 -0.14
N GLY A 35 25.19 -4.07 -0.82
CA GLY A 35 23.99 -3.46 -1.37
C GLY A 35 23.65 -3.93 -2.79
N PRO A 36 22.61 -3.34 -3.39
CA PRO A 36 22.20 -3.62 -4.77
C PRO A 36 23.01 -2.82 -5.81
N TYR A 37 23.30 -3.46 -6.94
CA TYR A 37 24.08 -2.92 -8.05
C TYR A 37 23.44 -3.28 -9.41
N PHE A 38 23.84 -2.59 -10.47
CA PHE A 38 23.54 -2.99 -11.84
C PHE A 38 24.77 -2.83 -12.74
N ILE A 39 24.83 -3.64 -13.79
CA ILE A 39 25.81 -3.56 -14.87
C ILE A 39 25.12 -2.89 -16.04
N ASP A 40 25.59 -1.70 -16.44
CA ASP A 40 25.05 -1.01 -17.60
C ASP A 40 25.43 -1.72 -18.92
N PRO A 41 24.82 -1.35 -20.08
CA PRO A 41 25.14 -1.99 -21.36
C PRO A 41 26.58 -1.76 -21.82
N PHE A 42 27.29 -0.79 -21.23
CA PHE A 42 28.70 -0.50 -21.48
C PHE A 42 29.64 -1.32 -20.59
N GLY A 43 29.10 -2.16 -19.69
CA GLY A 43 29.89 -3.01 -18.80
C GLY A 43 30.38 -2.32 -17.54
N MET A 44 29.86 -1.13 -17.19
CA MET A 44 30.18 -0.47 -15.93
C MET A 44 29.25 -0.95 -14.81
N VAL A 45 29.83 -1.36 -13.69
CA VAL A 45 29.09 -1.66 -12.46
C VAL A 45 28.78 -0.36 -11.74
N ARG A 46 27.50 -0.16 -11.38
CA ARG A 46 27.02 1.03 -10.66
C ARG A 46 26.11 0.61 -9.50
N PRO A 47 26.15 1.30 -8.36
CA PRO A 47 25.23 1.06 -7.25
C PRO A 47 23.81 1.51 -7.60
N LEU A 48 22.81 0.89 -6.96
CA LEU A 48 21.43 1.38 -7.01
C LEU A 48 21.24 2.50 -5.98
N THR A 49 21.05 3.69 -6.50
CA THR A 49 21.00 4.93 -5.71
C THR A 49 19.88 5.85 -6.18
N ARG A 50 19.51 6.83 -5.35
CA ARG A 50 18.56 7.89 -5.69
C ARG A 50 19.08 8.83 -6.75
N SER A 51 20.41 9.04 -6.80
CA SER A 51 21.08 9.93 -7.75
C SER A 51 22.15 9.17 -8.53
N ILE A 52 22.24 9.37 -9.85
CA ILE A 52 23.26 8.70 -10.72
C ILE A 52 24.68 8.98 -10.18
N GLN A 53 24.86 10.11 -9.50
CA GLN A 53 26.16 10.61 -9.05
C GLN A 53 26.63 9.99 -7.73
N ASP A 54 25.73 9.34 -6.99
CA ASP A 54 26.07 8.75 -5.70
C ASP A 54 26.86 7.44 -5.92
N ALA A 55 27.98 7.31 -5.19
CA ALA A 55 28.93 6.21 -5.36
C ALA A 55 28.62 4.97 -4.52
N ASP A 56 27.76 5.11 -3.51
CA ASP A 56 27.40 4.04 -2.57
C ASP A 56 25.90 3.74 -2.64
N PRO A 57 25.47 2.47 -2.51
CA PRO A 57 24.05 2.12 -2.53
C PRO A 57 23.26 2.84 -1.43
N ASP A 58 22.06 3.33 -1.76
CA ASP A 58 21.22 4.11 -0.84
C ASP A 58 20.76 3.33 0.39
N VAL A 59 20.40 2.05 0.17
CA VAL A 59 19.88 1.19 1.22
C VAL A 59 20.82 -0.01 1.35
N GLN A 60 21.47 -0.08 2.51
CA GLN A 60 22.49 -1.10 2.79
C GLN A 60 22.13 -1.94 4.02
N ALA A 61 21.39 -1.40 4.98
CA ALA A 61 21.16 -2.09 6.26
C ALA A 61 20.56 -3.51 6.10
N PRO A 62 19.50 -3.74 5.28
CA PRO A 62 19.01 -5.10 5.02
C PRO A 62 20.00 -6.02 4.28
N TRP A 63 20.93 -5.45 3.50
CA TRP A 63 21.90 -6.21 2.71
C TRP A 63 23.10 -6.64 3.54
N VAL A 64 23.59 -5.75 4.41
CA VAL A 64 24.68 -6.03 5.35
C VAL A 64 24.24 -7.03 6.41
N ALA A 65 22.97 -6.96 6.84
CA ALA A 65 22.39 -7.87 7.84
C ALA A 65 21.72 -9.11 7.22
N ALA A 66 21.97 -9.41 5.94
CA ALA A 66 21.40 -10.57 5.27
C ALA A 66 21.89 -11.88 5.93
N THR A 67 20.97 -12.70 6.41
CA THR A 67 21.30 -13.93 7.15
C THR A 67 21.65 -15.09 6.21
N VAL A 68 21.00 -15.14 5.04
CA VAL A 68 21.22 -16.18 4.02
C VAL A 68 21.25 -15.53 2.63
N PRO A 69 22.38 -14.91 2.22
CA PRO A 69 22.47 -14.20 0.95
C PRO A 69 22.09 -15.03 -0.29
N SER A 70 22.37 -16.33 -0.27
CA SER A 70 22.03 -17.25 -1.36
C SER A 70 20.52 -17.44 -1.58
N ARG A 71 19.68 -17.07 -0.61
CA ARG A 71 18.20 -17.09 -0.70
C ARG A 71 17.60 -15.76 -1.13
N ILE A 72 18.40 -14.71 -1.31
CA ILE A 72 17.90 -13.45 -1.85
C ILE A 72 17.45 -13.67 -3.29
N ALA A 73 16.18 -13.36 -3.56
CA ALA A 73 15.55 -13.53 -4.86
C ALA A 73 15.04 -12.20 -5.40
N ALA A 74 15.23 -11.96 -6.69
CA ALA A 74 14.76 -10.74 -7.32
C ALA A 74 14.22 -11.00 -8.73
N ALA A 75 13.43 -10.05 -9.21
CA ALA A 75 12.99 -9.98 -10.59
C ALA A 75 12.84 -8.52 -11.00
N TYR A 76 12.86 -8.29 -12.31
CA TYR A 76 12.61 -6.97 -12.89
C TYR A 76 11.37 -7.05 -13.77
N ALA A 77 10.40 -6.15 -13.56
CA ALA A 77 9.23 -6.03 -14.42
C ALA A 77 8.75 -4.59 -14.49
N GLY A 78 8.34 -4.16 -15.69
CA GLY A 78 7.94 -2.79 -15.96
C GLY A 78 9.10 -1.80 -15.77
N SER A 79 9.20 -1.23 -14.57
CA SER A 79 10.30 -0.34 -14.16
C SER A 79 10.77 -0.56 -12.72
N ILE A 80 10.42 -1.72 -12.18
CA ILE A 80 10.63 -2.04 -10.78
C ILE A 80 11.60 -3.21 -10.71
N TYR A 81 12.72 -2.99 -10.03
CA TYR A 81 13.58 -4.06 -9.55
C TYR A 81 13.11 -4.46 -8.16
N ARG A 82 12.50 -5.64 -8.06
CA ARG A 82 11.89 -6.15 -6.84
C ARG A 82 12.78 -7.24 -6.23
N ILE A 83 13.07 -7.13 -4.94
CA ILE A 83 14.01 -8.01 -4.25
C ILE A 83 13.52 -8.40 -2.85
N CYS A 84 13.58 -9.69 -2.54
CA CYS A 84 13.25 -10.23 -1.23
C CYS A 84 14.50 -10.73 -0.51
N ILE A 85 14.66 -10.32 0.75
CA ILE A 85 15.88 -10.47 1.53
C ILE A 85 15.55 -11.07 2.90
N PRO A 86 16.11 -12.25 3.25
CA PRO A 86 16.16 -12.71 4.64
C PRO A 86 17.23 -11.93 5.41
N THR A 87 16.82 -11.09 6.35
CA THR A 87 17.67 -10.14 7.07
C THR A 87 17.33 -10.09 8.56
N VAL A 88 18.21 -9.50 9.37
CA VAL A 88 17.87 -9.10 10.74
C VAL A 88 17.53 -7.62 10.78
N VAL A 89 16.35 -7.27 11.30
CA VAL A 89 15.94 -5.88 11.55
C VAL A 89 15.59 -5.76 13.03
N ALA A 90 16.20 -4.80 13.73
CA ALA A 90 16.01 -4.58 15.17
C ALA A 90 16.21 -5.86 16.03
N GLY A 91 17.16 -6.72 15.64
CA GLY A 91 17.47 -7.97 16.34
C GLY A 91 16.51 -9.13 16.06
N GLN A 92 15.49 -8.95 15.22
CA GLN A 92 14.56 -10.00 14.80
C GLN A 92 14.89 -10.47 13.38
N SER A 93 14.92 -11.78 13.17
CA SER A 93 15.07 -12.36 11.83
C SER A 93 13.75 -12.23 11.08
N VAL A 94 13.78 -11.53 9.95
CA VAL A 94 12.62 -11.25 9.11
C VAL A 94 12.98 -11.42 7.63
N THR A 95 11.98 -11.74 6.81
CA THR A 95 12.14 -11.78 5.35
C THR A 95 11.31 -10.67 4.76
N ASN A 96 11.97 -9.66 4.20
CA ASN A 96 11.34 -8.44 3.73
C ASN A 96 11.49 -8.31 2.22
N ASP A 97 10.44 -7.82 1.57
CA ASP A 97 10.43 -7.49 0.14
C ASP A 97 10.58 -5.98 -0.06
N TYR A 98 11.40 -5.59 -1.05
CA TYR A 98 11.74 -4.21 -1.36
C TYR A 98 11.66 -3.97 -2.85
N TRP A 99 11.11 -2.82 -3.24
CA TRP A 99 10.88 -2.47 -4.64
C TRP A 99 11.65 -1.20 -4.95
N PHE A 100 12.59 -1.28 -5.89
CA PHE A 100 13.27 -0.11 -6.43
C PHE A 100 12.58 0.32 -7.72
N ASP A 101 11.94 1.49 -7.67
CA ASP A 101 11.40 2.16 -8.85
C ASP A 101 12.54 2.89 -9.57
N GLU A 102 12.84 2.47 -10.80
CA GLU A 102 13.93 2.99 -11.61
C GLU A 102 13.67 4.41 -12.13
N HIS A 103 12.42 4.77 -12.42
CA HIS A 103 12.07 6.11 -12.89
C HIS A 103 12.17 7.14 -11.77
N ARG A 104 11.65 6.78 -10.59
CA ARG A 104 11.68 7.66 -9.41
C ARG A 104 12.98 7.55 -8.62
N ARG A 105 13.75 6.48 -8.87
CA ARG A 105 14.97 6.11 -8.16
C ARG A 105 14.78 6.05 -6.65
N ARG A 106 13.72 5.38 -6.22
CA ARG A 106 13.36 5.27 -4.82
C ARG A 106 13.01 3.84 -4.47
N TRP A 107 13.45 3.44 -3.29
CA TRP A 107 13.01 2.20 -2.65
C TRP A 107 11.66 2.40 -1.98
N THR A 108 10.81 1.38 -2.08
CA THR A 108 9.58 1.24 -1.29
C THR A 108 9.60 -0.12 -0.60
N GLY A 109 8.99 -0.19 0.57
CA GLY A 109 8.99 -1.36 1.44
C GLY A 109 9.34 -0.99 2.89
N PRO A 110 9.44 -1.97 3.80
CA PRO A 110 9.30 -3.40 3.54
C PRO A 110 7.86 -3.81 3.19
N HIS A 111 7.69 -4.66 2.19
CA HIS A 111 6.42 -5.27 1.81
C HIS A 111 6.25 -6.63 2.49
N SER A 112 4.98 -7.04 2.71
CA SER A 112 4.60 -8.17 3.56
C SER A 112 4.71 -9.56 2.91
N VAL A 113 5.09 -9.65 1.64
CA VAL A 113 5.05 -10.91 0.88
C VAL A 113 6.46 -11.49 0.71
N PRO A 114 6.89 -12.44 1.57
CA PRO A 114 8.16 -13.12 1.39
C PRO A 114 8.07 -14.14 0.24
N TYR A 115 9.14 -14.23 -0.54
CA TYR A 115 9.27 -15.20 -1.63
C TYR A 115 10.73 -15.66 -1.81
N ASP A 116 10.93 -16.86 -2.34
CA ASP A 116 12.26 -17.44 -2.60
C ASP A 116 12.60 -17.50 -4.09
N CYS A 117 11.59 -17.30 -4.95
CA CYS A 117 11.70 -17.24 -6.40
C CYS A 117 10.76 -16.16 -6.92
N ALA A 118 11.28 -15.32 -7.81
CA ALA A 118 10.49 -14.34 -8.55
C ALA A 118 10.86 -14.43 -10.03
N SER A 119 9.88 -14.19 -10.90
CA SER A 119 10.09 -14.10 -12.34
C SER A 119 9.20 -13.03 -12.93
N GLN A 120 9.63 -12.47 -14.06
CA GLN A 120 8.83 -11.55 -14.86
C GLN A 120 7.77 -12.32 -15.65
N ASN A 121 6.54 -11.80 -15.68
CA ASN A 121 5.48 -12.23 -16.58
C ASN A 121 4.82 -10.99 -17.21
N GLY A 122 5.29 -10.60 -18.40
CA GLY A 122 4.89 -9.33 -19.00
C GLY A 122 5.33 -8.15 -18.13
N ASN A 123 4.36 -7.36 -17.65
CA ASN A 123 4.60 -6.23 -16.74
C ASN A 123 4.47 -6.61 -15.25
N ASP A 124 4.08 -7.85 -14.97
CA ASP A 124 3.81 -8.31 -13.62
C ASP A 124 4.90 -9.28 -13.13
N PHE A 125 4.86 -9.60 -11.84
CA PHE A 125 5.73 -10.57 -11.21
C PHE A 125 4.95 -11.84 -10.89
N ILE A 126 5.58 -12.99 -11.11
CA ILE A 126 5.15 -14.27 -10.56
C ILE A 126 6.10 -14.64 -9.42
N LEU A 127 5.55 -14.81 -8.23
CA LEU A 127 6.31 -15.10 -7.02
C LEU A 127 5.92 -16.48 -6.48
N THR A 128 6.88 -17.14 -5.85
CA THR A 128 6.64 -18.34 -5.05
C THR A 128 7.67 -18.42 -3.93
N GLY A 129 7.31 -19.03 -2.81
CA GLY A 129 8.16 -19.10 -1.63
C GLY A 129 7.76 -20.20 -0.67
N GLN A 130 8.68 -20.52 0.24
CA GLN A 130 8.54 -21.56 1.26
C GLN A 130 7.37 -21.29 2.21
N ALA A 131 7.04 -20.01 2.46
CA ALA A 131 5.92 -19.64 3.33
C ALA A 131 4.55 -20.03 2.76
N ASN A 132 4.42 -20.10 1.43
CA ASN A 132 3.19 -20.48 0.73
C ASN A 132 3.51 -21.53 -0.35
N PRO A 133 3.84 -22.77 0.05
CA PRO A 133 4.27 -23.80 -0.89
C PRO A 133 3.14 -24.15 -1.87
N ALA A 134 3.49 -24.44 -3.13
CA ALA A 134 2.57 -24.76 -4.23
C ALA A 134 1.60 -23.62 -4.64
N LEU A 135 1.77 -22.40 -4.10
CA LEU A 135 1.06 -21.22 -4.57
C LEU A 135 1.93 -20.41 -5.54
N LEU A 136 1.34 -20.02 -6.68
CA LEU A 136 1.89 -19.01 -7.56
C LEU A 136 1.15 -17.70 -7.32
N ILE A 137 1.89 -16.67 -6.94
CA ILE A 137 1.34 -15.36 -6.60
C ILE A 137 1.64 -14.42 -7.76
N ALA A 138 0.59 -13.90 -8.41
CA ALA A 138 0.72 -12.83 -9.38
C ALA A 138 0.71 -11.48 -8.65
N SER A 139 1.71 -10.65 -8.89
CA SER A 139 1.84 -9.33 -8.28
C SER A 139 2.07 -8.28 -9.36
N GLN A 140 1.15 -7.32 -9.45
CA GLN A 140 1.17 -6.29 -10.47
C GLN A 140 2.14 -5.16 -10.09
N SER A 141 2.97 -4.72 -11.04
CA SER A 141 3.89 -3.60 -10.82
C SER A 141 3.21 -2.24 -10.97
N ALA A 142 2.13 -2.18 -11.76
CA ALA A 142 1.34 -0.99 -12.02
C ALA A 142 -0.15 -1.26 -11.80
N GLN A 143 -0.82 -0.33 -11.12
CA GLN A 143 -2.26 -0.41 -10.86
C GLN A 143 -3.04 0.07 -12.09
N ASN A 144 -4.20 -0.54 -12.33
CA ASN A 144 -5.18 -0.12 -13.33
C ASN A 144 -6.58 -0.04 -12.72
N ALA A 145 -7.57 0.40 -13.51
CA ALA A 145 -8.95 0.60 -13.04
C ALA A 145 -9.67 -0.69 -12.57
N VAL A 146 -9.11 -1.87 -12.82
CA VAL A 146 -9.65 -3.19 -12.44
C VAL A 146 -8.72 -3.90 -11.46
N THR A 147 -7.65 -3.26 -10.98
CA THR A 147 -6.75 -3.86 -10.00
C THR A 147 -7.51 -4.13 -8.71
N VAL A 148 -7.57 -5.40 -8.32
CA VAL A 148 -8.10 -5.84 -7.04
C VAL A 148 -6.95 -5.88 -6.04
N TYR A 149 -7.07 -5.11 -4.98
CA TYR A 149 -6.07 -5.00 -3.93
C TYR A 149 -6.24 -6.14 -2.94
N THR A 150 -5.63 -7.28 -3.24
CA THR A 150 -5.61 -8.45 -2.36
C THR A 150 -4.20 -8.82 -1.98
N ASP A 151 -4.01 -9.27 -0.74
CA ASP A 151 -2.80 -9.98 -0.32
C ASP A 151 -3.15 -11.47 -0.20
N LEU A 152 -2.53 -12.31 -1.03
CA LEU A 152 -2.79 -13.76 -1.08
C LEU A 152 -4.29 -14.14 -1.17
N GLY A 153 -5.08 -13.36 -1.90
CA GLY A 153 -6.52 -13.58 -2.07
C GLY A 153 -7.41 -12.95 -0.98
N VAL A 154 -6.82 -12.37 0.07
CA VAL A 154 -7.55 -11.59 1.09
C VAL A 154 -7.61 -10.14 0.64
N ALA A 155 -8.83 -9.61 0.46
CA ALA A 155 -9.03 -8.21 0.11
C ALA A 155 -8.46 -7.29 1.20
N GLN A 156 -7.63 -6.34 0.78
CA GLN A 156 -7.05 -5.36 1.68
C GLN A 156 -8.09 -4.27 1.99
N ALA A 157 -8.21 -3.95 3.27
CA ALA A 157 -9.07 -2.90 3.76
C ALA A 157 -8.22 -1.76 4.33
N PRO A 158 -8.02 -0.65 3.60
CA PRO A 158 -7.43 0.55 4.17
C PRO A 158 -8.20 0.96 5.42
N ARG A 159 -7.46 1.27 6.48
CA ARG A 159 -8.00 1.71 7.76
C ARG A 159 -7.41 3.08 8.11
N LEU A 160 -8.29 4.04 8.42
CA LEU A 160 -7.92 5.30 9.05
C LEU A 160 -8.40 5.24 10.49
N LEU A 161 -7.46 5.34 11.43
CA LEU A 161 -7.76 5.46 12.86
C LEU A 161 -7.35 6.85 13.33
N SER A 162 -8.30 7.63 13.84
CA SER A 162 -8.01 8.92 14.44
C SER A 162 -7.39 8.76 15.82
N SER A 163 -6.61 9.74 16.26
CA SER A 163 -6.34 9.90 17.69
C SER A 163 -7.64 10.15 18.45
N THR A 164 -7.62 9.96 19.77
CA THR A 164 -8.77 10.31 20.60
C THR A 164 -9.06 11.81 20.50
N PHE A 165 -10.33 12.18 20.44
CA PHE A 165 -10.76 13.56 20.34
C PHE A 165 -10.28 14.36 21.57
N PRO A 166 -9.96 15.64 21.41
CA PRO A 166 -9.37 16.44 22.48
C PRO A 166 -10.29 16.53 23.69
N LYS A 167 -9.73 16.35 24.88
CA LYS A 167 -10.44 16.58 26.14
C LYS A 167 -10.75 18.08 26.28
N THR A 168 -12.02 18.43 26.46
CA THR A 168 -12.44 19.84 26.58
C THR A 168 -12.34 20.40 28.01
N GLY A 169 -11.44 19.91 28.86
CA GLY A 169 -11.25 20.43 30.23
C GLY A 169 -12.41 20.21 31.24
N HIS A 170 -13.60 19.84 30.79
CA HIS A 170 -14.76 19.55 31.63
C HIS A 170 -14.81 18.07 32.02
N MET A 171 -15.14 17.76 33.29
CA MET A 171 -15.26 16.39 33.81
C MET A 171 -16.61 15.73 33.45
N THR A 172 -17.16 16.03 32.28
CA THR A 172 -18.47 15.53 31.83
C THR A 172 -18.32 14.64 30.60
N GLN A 173 -19.21 13.68 30.46
CA GLN A 173 -19.38 12.94 29.21
C GLN A 173 -19.96 13.85 28.13
N LYS A 174 -19.62 13.52 26.89
CA LYS A 174 -20.10 14.19 25.69
C LYS A 174 -20.96 13.27 24.89
N GLN A 175 -21.97 13.82 24.26
CA GLN A 175 -22.80 13.12 23.29
C GLN A 175 -22.59 13.74 21.92
N VAL A 176 -22.40 12.91 20.88
CA VAL A 176 -22.44 13.40 19.49
C VAL A 176 -23.89 13.74 19.13
N VAL A 177 -24.10 14.99 18.69
CA VAL A 177 -25.39 15.48 18.18
C VAL A 177 -25.46 15.20 16.68
N GLU A 178 -24.41 15.58 15.95
CA GLU A 178 -24.28 15.42 14.52
C GLU A 178 -22.82 15.15 14.17
N SER A 179 -22.61 14.38 13.10
CA SER A 179 -21.27 14.25 12.53
C SER A 179 -21.33 13.99 11.04
N THR A 180 -20.28 14.41 10.36
CA THR A 180 -20.10 14.25 8.93
C THR A 180 -18.70 13.75 8.61
N GLN A 181 -18.59 12.97 7.55
CA GLN A 181 -17.32 12.46 7.04
C GLN A 181 -17.22 12.74 5.54
N GLU A 182 -16.07 13.27 5.12
CA GLU A 182 -15.74 13.40 3.70
C GLU A 182 -15.24 12.06 3.15
N LEU A 183 -15.90 11.53 2.11
CA LEU A 183 -15.57 10.26 1.48
C LEU A 183 -15.65 10.37 -0.06
N SER A 184 -14.82 9.60 -0.77
CA SER A 184 -14.85 9.56 -2.23
C SER A 184 -14.46 8.18 -2.78
N ALA A 185 -15.22 7.71 -3.77
CA ALA A 185 -14.98 6.45 -4.45
C ALA A 185 -14.87 6.64 -5.97
N SER A 186 -14.03 5.82 -6.62
CA SER A 186 -13.90 5.78 -8.08
C SER A 186 -14.14 4.37 -8.62
N GLY A 187 -14.64 4.28 -9.85
CA GLY A 187 -14.78 3.03 -10.60
C GLY A 187 -15.94 2.12 -10.18
N GLY A 188 -16.42 2.20 -8.95
CA GLY A 188 -17.56 1.40 -8.45
C GLY A 188 -18.10 1.88 -7.11
N ASN A 189 -19.24 1.33 -6.69
CA ASN A 189 -19.82 1.62 -5.38
C ASN A 189 -18.92 1.02 -4.29
N ILE A 190 -18.54 1.83 -3.30
CA ILE A 190 -17.75 1.40 -2.14
C ILE A 190 -18.54 1.72 -0.88
N THR A 191 -18.60 0.75 0.03
CA THR A 191 -19.15 0.96 1.36
C THR A 191 -18.00 1.22 2.34
N TYR A 192 -18.08 2.34 3.03
CA TYR A 192 -17.20 2.67 4.15
C TYR A 192 -17.89 2.26 5.45
N THR A 193 -17.17 1.52 6.27
CA THR A 193 -17.56 1.23 7.65
C THR A 193 -16.90 2.27 8.54
N VAL A 194 -17.71 3.08 9.22
CA VAL A 194 -17.25 4.10 10.17
C VAL A 194 -17.66 3.68 11.57
N GLU A 195 -16.69 3.46 12.42
CA GLU A 195 -16.86 3.01 13.80
C GLU A 195 -16.32 4.08 14.75
N SER A 196 -17.04 4.31 15.85
CA SER A 196 -16.54 5.08 16.96
C SER A 196 -16.08 4.14 18.07
N GLU A 197 -14.86 4.33 18.56
CA GLU A 197 -14.26 3.51 19.62
C GLU A 197 -14.03 4.36 20.88
N ASP A 198 -14.19 3.76 22.06
CA ASP A 198 -13.84 4.38 23.35
C ASP A 198 -12.34 4.27 23.67
N GLU A 199 -11.93 4.68 24.88
CA GLU A 199 -10.52 4.61 25.28
C GLU A 199 -10.00 3.18 25.55
N GLN A 200 -10.90 2.19 25.61
CA GLN A 200 -10.61 0.78 25.78
C GLN A 200 -10.70 0.02 24.43
N GLY A 201 -11.03 0.71 23.34
CA GLY A 201 -11.22 0.11 22.01
C GLY A 201 -12.56 -0.60 21.83
N GLN A 202 -13.56 -0.34 22.67
CA GLN A 202 -14.92 -0.85 22.48
C GLN A 202 -15.70 0.04 21.52
N THR A 203 -16.43 -0.58 20.60
CA THR A 203 -17.27 0.13 19.63
C THR A 203 -18.48 0.73 20.33
N LEU A 204 -18.57 2.06 20.34
CA LEU A 204 -19.72 2.83 20.82
C LEU A 204 -20.86 2.91 19.78
N GLY A 205 -20.50 2.78 18.50
CA GLY A 205 -21.41 2.95 17.37
C GLY A 205 -20.71 2.60 16.06
N SER A 206 -21.48 2.11 15.10
CA SER A 206 -21.00 1.77 13.76
C SER A 206 -22.04 2.19 12.73
N VAL A 207 -21.57 2.71 11.60
CA VAL A 207 -22.40 3.13 10.48
C VAL A 207 -21.72 2.76 9.16
N ASN A 208 -22.52 2.26 8.21
CA ASN A 208 -22.07 1.96 6.87
C ASN A 208 -22.54 3.06 5.91
N VAL A 209 -21.59 3.71 5.25
CA VAL A 209 -21.86 4.78 4.27
C VAL A 209 -21.54 4.24 2.88
N ALA A 210 -22.58 4.05 2.07
CA ALA A 210 -22.42 3.68 0.66
C ALA A 210 -22.12 4.93 -0.18
N VAL A 211 -20.94 4.95 -0.81
CA VAL A 211 -20.48 6.03 -1.68
C VAL A 211 -20.62 5.57 -3.12
N VAL A 212 -21.41 6.33 -3.89
CA VAL A 212 -21.58 6.15 -5.33
C VAL A 212 -20.39 6.81 -6.05
N PRO A 213 -19.77 6.16 -7.04
CA PRO A 213 -18.56 6.68 -7.65
C PRO A 213 -18.82 7.97 -8.44
N ALA A 214 -17.82 8.84 -8.49
CA ALA A 214 -17.78 9.93 -9.46
C ALA A 214 -17.21 9.43 -10.80
N GLY A 215 -17.96 9.60 -11.90
CA GLY A 215 -17.56 9.17 -13.24
C GLY A 215 -18.20 7.85 -13.72
N THR A 216 -18.06 7.54 -15.01
CA THR A 216 -18.69 6.36 -15.63
C THR A 216 -17.62 5.50 -16.32
N LEU A 217 -17.63 4.19 -16.09
CA LEU A 217 -16.77 3.24 -16.81
C LEU A 217 -17.29 3.05 -18.25
N TRP A 218 -16.36 2.95 -19.20
CA TRP A 218 -16.62 2.70 -20.63
C TRP A 218 -17.53 1.46 -20.87
N THR A 219 -17.50 0.49 -19.95
CA THR A 219 -18.11 -0.84 -20.10
C THR A 219 -19.12 -1.20 -19.01
N ALA A 220 -19.56 -0.24 -18.18
CA ALA A 220 -20.59 -0.52 -17.17
C ALA A 220 -21.96 -0.77 -17.84
N SER A 221 -22.20 -2.02 -18.21
CA SER A 221 -23.39 -2.58 -18.87
C SER A 221 -23.60 -2.22 -20.36
N PRO A 222 -23.86 -3.21 -21.24
CA PRO A 222 -24.24 -2.96 -22.64
C PRO A 222 -25.59 -2.24 -22.80
N ALA A 223 -26.37 -2.06 -21.73
CA ALA A 223 -27.63 -1.30 -21.75
C ALA A 223 -27.49 0.16 -21.27
N ALA A 224 -26.33 0.56 -20.73
CA ALA A 224 -26.13 1.90 -20.15
C ALA A 224 -24.75 2.49 -20.43
N SER A 225 -24.01 1.96 -21.41
CA SER A 225 -22.77 2.59 -21.86
C SER A 225 -23.09 3.95 -22.46
N PRO A 226 -22.49 5.05 -21.96
CA PRO A 226 -22.65 6.33 -22.64
C PRO A 226 -21.99 6.22 -24.01
N LEU A 227 -22.80 6.39 -25.06
CA LEU A 227 -22.36 6.46 -26.44
C LEU A 227 -21.43 7.67 -26.62
N TRP A 228 -20.47 7.57 -27.55
CA TRP A 228 -19.70 8.72 -28.04
C TRP A 228 -20.65 9.91 -28.32
N GLY A 229 -20.41 11.05 -27.67
CA GLY A 229 -21.25 12.25 -27.81
C GLY A 229 -22.43 12.36 -26.82
N GLY A 230 -22.65 11.38 -25.94
CA GLY A 230 -23.73 11.38 -24.93
C GLY A 230 -23.45 12.20 -23.66
N GLY A 231 -22.46 13.09 -23.66
CA GLY A 231 -22.12 13.92 -22.49
C GLY A 231 -21.31 13.22 -21.40
N ALA A 232 -20.89 11.96 -21.61
CA ALA A 232 -19.98 11.30 -20.68
C ALA A 232 -18.60 11.98 -20.67
N LYS A 233 -18.14 12.30 -19.47
CA LYS A 233 -16.83 12.92 -19.24
C LYS A 233 -15.76 11.85 -19.14
N TYR A 234 -15.29 11.37 -20.29
CA TYR A 234 -14.15 10.47 -20.37
C TYR A 234 -12.89 11.25 -19.97
N GLY A 235 -12.34 10.96 -18.78
CA GLY A 235 -11.11 11.58 -18.30
C GLY A 235 -11.25 12.63 -17.19
N SER A 236 -12.43 12.82 -16.59
CA SER A 236 -12.54 13.60 -15.34
C SER A 236 -13.02 12.73 -14.19
N THR A 237 -12.16 11.87 -13.63
CA THR A 237 -12.31 11.48 -12.23
C THR A 237 -11.89 12.66 -11.38
N GLN A 238 -12.75 13.69 -11.31
CA GLN A 238 -12.67 14.63 -10.21
C GLN A 238 -13.23 13.89 -8.99
N ASN A 239 -12.39 13.07 -8.39
CA ASN A 239 -12.67 12.37 -7.15
C ASN A 239 -12.46 13.41 -6.04
N ILE A 240 -13.48 14.24 -5.82
CA ILE A 240 -13.52 15.19 -4.71
C ILE A 240 -14.28 14.47 -3.58
N PRO A 241 -13.76 14.44 -2.35
CA PRO A 241 -14.51 13.94 -1.22
C PRO A 241 -15.81 14.72 -1.03
N HIS A 242 -16.92 13.99 -0.97
CA HIS A 242 -18.22 14.55 -0.65
C HIS A 242 -18.51 14.36 0.83
N VAL A 243 -19.21 15.32 1.42
CA VAL A 243 -19.59 15.30 2.84
C VAL A 243 -20.81 14.39 3.00
N TYR A 244 -20.66 13.32 3.78
CA TYR A 244 -21.75 12.43 4.16
C TYR A 244 -22.09 12.62 5.63
N SER A 245 -23.37 12.76 5.95
CA SER A 245 -23.85 12.67 7.34
C SER A 245 -23.72 11.23 7.83
N LEU A 246 -23.30 11.07 9.09
CA LEU A 246 -23.19 9.77 9.74
C LEU A 246 -24.40 9.56 10.66
N PRO A 247 -25.43 8.80 10.21
CA PRO A 247 -26.59 8.50 11.04
C PRO A 247 -26.26 7.39 12.05
N TRP A 248 -25.73 7.77 13.20
CA TRP A 248 -25.49 6.82 14.28
C TRP A 248 -26.80 6.18 14.75
N THR A 249 -26.77 4.87 14.99
CA THR A 249 -27.94 4.09 15.42
C THR A 249 -28.38 4.41 16.84
N ALA A 250 -27.46 4.89 17.67
CA ALA A 250 -27.70 5.31 19.04
C ALA A 250 -26.89 6.57 19.37
N PRO A 251 -27.33 7.36 20.38
CA PRO A 251 -26.53 8.43 20.95
C PRO A 251 -25.15 7.95 21.39
N MET A 252 -24.10 8.44 20.74
CA MET A 252 -22.74 8.10 21.13
C MET A 252 -22.32 8.96 22.32
N VAL A 253 -22.25 8.37 23.51
CA VAL A 253 -21.84 9.04 24.74
C VAL A 253 -20.43 8.58 25.12
N PHE A 254 -19.50 9.52 25.24
CA PHE A 254 -18.08 9.23 25.42
C PHE A 254 -17.34 10.23 26.30
N LYS A 255 -16.18 9.83 26.81
CA LYS A 255 -15.18 10.74 27.42
C LYS A 255 -14.03 11.02 26.49
N LYS A 256 -13.56 9.94 25.85
CA LYS A 256 -12.67 9.94 24.71
C LYS A 256 -13.33 9.08 23.65
N MET A 257 -13.23 9.52 22.42
CA MET A 257 -13.71 8.78 21.27
C MET A 257 -12.61 8.84 20.22
N ALA A 258 -12.39 7.74 19.52
CA ALA A 258 -11.64 7.69 18.27
C ALA A 258 -12.60 7.29 17.15
N ILE A 259 -12.30 7.73 15.93
CA ILE A 259 -13.03 7.34 14.73
C ILE A 259 -12.14 6.40 13.93
N ASN A 260 -12.68 5.24 13.63
CA ASN A 260 -12.07 4.19 12.83
C ASN A 260 -12.88 4.04 11.53
N ILE A 261 -12.24 4.29 10.39
CA ILE A 261 -12.87 4.20 9.07
C ILE A 261 -12.16 3.10 8.30
N SER A 262 -12.92 2.16 7.75
CA SER A 262 -12.41 1.14 6.85
C SER A 262 -13.27 1.00 5.60
N ALA A 263 -12.67 0.56 4.50
CA ALA A 263 -13.33 0.30 3.23
C ALA A 263 -12.54 -0.72 2.42
N SER A 264 -13.12 -1.29 1.37
CA SER A 264 -12.36 -2.10 0.41
C SER A 264 -11.40 -1.22 -0.40
N ALA A 265 -10.16 -1.65 -0.55
CA ALA A 265 -9.17 -0.92 -1.32
C ALA A 265 -9.59 -0.77 -2.80
N SER A 266 -9.37 0.43 -3.34
CA SER A 266 -9.64 0.79 -4.73
C SER A 266 -8.65 1.88 -5.19
N ALA A 267 -8.46 2.04 -6.51
CA ALA A 267 -7.43 2.88 -7.11
C ALA A 267 -7.52 4.37 -6.78
N GLN A 268 -8.70 4.86 -6.40
CA GLN A 268 -8.88 6.22 -5.90
C GLN A 268 -9.89 6.23 -4.75
N LEU A 269 -9.49 5.65 -3.63
CA LEU A 269 -10.18 5.80 -2.36
C LEU A 269 -9.67 7.06 -1.65
N GLN A 270 -10.57 7.93 -1.21
CA GLN A 270 -10.20 9.08 -0.39
C GLN A 270 -11.05 9.13 0.87
N ILE A 271 -10.39 9.34 2.00
CA ILE A 271 -11.00 9.63 3.30
C ILE A 271 -10.53 11.03 3.68
N GLY A 272 -11.48 11.96 3.73
CA GLY A 272 -11.22 13.35 4.05
C GLY A 272 -11.46 13.67 5.52
N THR A 273 -11.89 14.91 5.77
CA THR A 273 -12.06 15.46 7.11
C THR A 273 -13.29 14.89 7.81
N HIS A 274 -13.14 14.65 9.11
CA HIS A 274 -14.25 14.35 10.02
C HIS A 274 -14.66 15.61 10.77
N TYR A 275 -15.96 15.89 10.82
CA TYR A 275 -16.52 16.93 11.68
C TYR A 275 -17.58 16.33 12.60
N SER A 276 -17.55 16.70 13.88
CA SER A 276 -18.61 16.34 14.81
C SER A 276 -18.97 17.52 15.71
N ARG A 277 -20.28 17.62 15.98
CA ARG A 277 -20.86 18.53 16.95
C ARG A 277 -21.25 17.73 18.17
N TYR A 278 -20.73 18.11 19.33
CA TYR A 278 -20.96 17.43 20.59
C TYR A 278 -21.59 18.37 21.63
N GLN A 279 -22.38 17.79 22.53
CA GLN A 279 -22.97 18.46 23.70
C GLN A 279 -22.52 17.77 24.99
N ASP A 280 -22.39 18.53 26.07
CA ASP A 280 -22.11 17.97 27.39
C ASP A 280 -23.38 17.36 27.97
N THR A 281 -23.30 16.12 28.46
CA THR A 281 -24.47 15.39 29.00
C THR A 281 -24.69 15.65 30.50
N GLY A 282 -23.75 16.32 31.16
CA GLY A 282 -23.79 16.57 32.61
C GLY A 282 -23.40 15.36 33.49
N TYR A 283 -23.23 14.16 32.92
CA TYR A 283 -22.82 12.97 33.67
C TYR A 283 -21.29 12.88 33.78
N MET A 284 -20.77 12.56 34.96
CA MET A 284 -19.31 12.53 35.21
C MET A 284 -18.66 11.16 34.92
N ASN A 285 -19.44 10.06 34.90
CA ASN A 285 -18.97 8.69 34.67
C ASN A 285 -20.16 7.75 34.39
N LEU A 286 -20.14 7.02 33.27
CA LEU A 286 -20.72 5.67 33.23
C LEU A 286 -19.56 4.70 33.42
N THR A 287 -19.38 4.21 34.64
CA THR A 287 -18.63 2.96 34.86
C THR A 287 -19.46 1.84 34.24
N GLY A 288 -18.87 1.12 33.29
CA GLY A 288 -19.36 -0.09 32.61
C GLY A 288 -20.78 -0.60 32.91
N ALA A 289 -21.55 -0.77 31.84
CA ALA A 289 -22.85 -1.43 31.78
C ALA A 289 -23.94 -0.80 32.67
N ASN A 290 -24.73 0.10 32.09
CA ASN A 290 -26.17 0.15 32.35
C ASN A 290 -26.85 0.90 31.20
N THR A 291 -27.40 0.11 30.29
CA THR A 291 -28.52 0.45 29.40
C THR A 291 -29.72 0.91 30.24
N PRO A 292 -30.48 1.93 29.84
CA PRO A 292 -31.94 1.83 29.87
C PRO A 292 -32.44 0.90 28.75
#